data_AF-A0A936JVJ3-F1
#
_entry.id   AF-A0A936JVJ3-F1
#
_cell.length_a   1.000
_cell.length_b   1.000
_cell.length_c   1.000
_cell.angle_alpha   90.00
_cell.angle_beta   90.00
_cell.angle_gamma   90.00
#
_symmetry.space_group_name_H-M   'P 1'
#
loop_
_entity.id
_entity.type
_entity.pdbx_description
1 polymer ?
#
loop_
_entity_poly.entity_id
_entity_poly.type
_entity_poly.pdbx_seq_one_letter_code
_entity_poly.pdbx_strand_id
1 'polypeptide(L)'
;MSRTTPCDTIGPEVMWRLCWRRGGGFSLRVIDDGPGIAPEVLSRLVERGYRGNEARTRAPDGQGLGLHIAFRAAELHGYSMKLGPSEHGGLEVMFEIKR
;
A
#
# COMPACT_ATOMS: atom_id res chain seq x y z
N MET A 1 -22.58 23.62 27.40
CA MET A 1 -21.87 22.40 27.84
C MET A 1 -21.27 21.76 26.60
N SER A 2 -20.03 22.12 26.30
CA SER A 2 -19.26 21.62 25.17
C SER A 2 -18.68 20.25 25.49
N ARG A 3 -18.63 19.38 24.48
CA ARG A 3 -17.57 18.37 24.25
C ARG A 3 -17.77 17.81 22.83
N THR A 4 -17.44 18.61 21.83
CA THR A 4 -17.01 18.12 20.54
C THR A 4 -15.66 17.44 20.76
N THR A 5 -15.62 16.12 20.75
CA THR A 5 -14.35 15.39 20.67
C THR A 5 -13.76 15.67 19.29
N PRO A 6 -12.53 16.17 19.15
CA PRO A 6 -11.90 16.32 17.85
C PRO A 6 -11.74 14.91 17.25
N CYS A 7 -12.15 14.75 15.99
CA CYS A 7 -11.83 13.58 15.18
C CYS A 7 -10.35 13.68 14.76
N ASP A 8 -9.45 13.72 15.73
CA ASP A 8 -8.01 13.79 15.51
C ASP A 8 -7.41 12.38 15.58
N THR A 9 -7.91 11.46 14.75
CA THR A 9 -7.03 10.37 14.32
C THR A 9 -6.21 10.91 13.17
N ILE A 10 -5.01 11.39 13.49
CA ILE A 10 -3.91 11.51 12.53
C ILE A 10 -3.59 10.07 12.09
N GLY A 11 -4.33 9.59 11.09
CA GLY A 11 -4.04 8.34 10.42
C GLY A 11 -2.77 8.47 9.58
N PRO A 12 -2.20 7.36 9.10
CA PRO A 12 -1.03 7.43 8.23
C PRO A 12 -1.35 8.26 6.98
N GLU A 13 -0.47 9.21 6.67
CA GLU A 13 -0.54 10.02 5.45
C GLU A 13 -0.14 9.15 4.26
N VAL A 14 -1.01 9.12 3.24
CA VAL A 14 -0.75 8.38 2.00
C VAL A 14 -0.38 9.38 0.91
N MET A 15 0.85 9.26 0.45
CA MET A 15 1.41 10.01 -0.66
C MET A 15 1.37 9.18 -1.94
N TRP A 16 1.29 9.85 -3.08
CA TRP A 16 1.42 9.21 -4.38
C TRP A 16 2.34 10.01 -5.28
N ARG A 17 3.10 9.31 -6.13
CA ARG A 17 4.02 9.92 -7.09
C ARG A 17 3.85 9.25 -8.45
N LEU A 18 3.55 10.05 -9.46
CA LEU A 18 3.51 9.61 -10.85
C LEU A 18 4.71 10.19 -11.59
N CYS A 19 5.56 9.31 -12.14
CA CYS A 19 6.67 9.70 -13.00
C CYS A 19 6.48 9.16 -14.40
N TRP A 20 6.64 10.01 -15.40
CA TRP A 20 6.66 9.62 -16.81
C TRP A 20 8.09 9.31 -17.25
N ARG A 21 8.28 8.22 -18.00
CA ARG A 21 9.59 7.84 -18.54
C ARG A 21 9.75 8.37 -19.96
N ARG A 22 10.94 8.92 -20.29
CA ARG A 22 11.27 9.30 -21.67
C ARG A 22 11.34 8.02 -22.52
N GLY A 23 10.56 7.96 -23.60
CA GLY A 23 10.42 6.76 -24.45
C GLY A 23 9.14 5.97 -24.23
N GLY A 24 8.20 6.49 -23.42
CA GLY A 24 6.90 5.85 -23.19
C GLY A 24 6.84 5.09 -21.87
N GLY A 25 5.70 5.18 -21.21
CA GLY A 25 5.40 4.52 -19.94
C GLY A 25 5.50 5.40 -18.70
N PHE A 26 5.04 4.86 -17.59
CA PHE A 26 4.97 5.55 -16.29
C PHE A 26 5.39 4.61 -15.15
N SER A 27 5.73 5.23 -14.02
CA SER A 27 5.81 4.57 -12.73
C SER A 27 4.88 5.29 -11.75
N LEU A 28 3.96 4.56 -11.11
CA LEU A 28 3.11 5.06 -10.03
C LEU A 28 3.61 4.48 -8.71
N ARG A 29 3.92 5.33 -7.74
CA ARG A 29 4.26 4.94 -6.37
C ARG A 29 3.16 5.40 -5.44
N VAL A 30 2.71 4.52 -4.54
CA VAL A 30 1.84 4.83 -3.40
C VAL A 30 2.65 4.55 -2.15
N ILE A 31 2.76 5.54 -1.27
CA ILE A 31 3.72 5.57 -0.15
C ILE A 31 2.93 5.96 1.09
N ASP A 32 2.96 5.15 2.14
CA ASP A 32 2.43 5.52 3.44
C ASP A 32 3.55 5.71 4.48
N ASP A 33 3.24 6.43 5.55
CA ASP A 33 4.08 6.67 6.73
C ASP A 33 3.64 5.84 7.95
N GLY A 34 2.92 4.75 7.71
CA GLY A 34 2.46 3.84 8.75
C GLY A 34 3.58 3.04 9.40
N PRO A 35 3.22 2.11 10.31
CA PRO A 35 4.20 1.16 10.83
C PRO A 35 4.74 0.29 9.68
N GLY A 36 6.06 0.21 9.58
CA GLY A 36 6.73 -0.57 8.56
C GLY A 36 6.43 -2.05 8.62
N ILE A 37 6.69 -2.74 7.51
CA ILE A 37 6.40 -4.16 7.36
C ILE A 37 7.71 -4.93 7.24
N ALA A 38 7.85 -5.98 8.05
CA ALA A 38 9.00 -6.86 8.00
C ALA A 38 9.18 -7.48 6.58
N PRO A 39 10.41 -7.60 6.06
CA PRO A 39 10.65 -8.10 4.71
C PRO A 39 10.02 -9.47 4.43
N GLU A 40 9.97 -10.35 5.43
CA GLU A 40 9.40 -11.70 5.36
C GLU A 40 7.88 -11.69 5.22
N VAL A 41 7.24 -10.60 5.64
CA VAL A 41 5.81 -10.35 5.56
C VAL A 41 5.44 -9.73 4.21
N LEU A 42 6.31 -8.90 3.62
CA LEU A 42 6.07 -8.20 2.35
C LEU A 42 5.72 -9.15 1.20
N SER A 43 6.45 -10.27 1.06
CA SER A 43 6.19 -11.26 0.01
C SER A 43 4.81 -11.93 0.14
N ARG A 44 4.30 -12.00 1.37
CA ARG A 44 3.02 -12.63 1.70
C ARG A 44 1.84 -11.66 1.60
N LEU A 45 2.08 -10.35 1.58
CA LEU A 45 1.00 -9.34 1.49
C LEU A 45 0.17 -9.43 0.20
N VAL A 46 0.73 -10.00 -0.87
CA VAL A 46 -0.01 -10.22 -2.12
C VAL A 46 -0.81 -11.51 -2.12
N GLU A 47 -0.61 -12.38 -1.13
CA GLU A 47 -1.40 -13.61 -0.97
C GLU A 47 -2.84 -13.26 -0.59
N ARG A 48 -3.79 -14.00 -1.16
CA ARG A 48 -5.21 -13.77 -0.89
C ARG A 48 -5.51 -14.05 0.58
N GLY A 49 -6.04 -13.04 1.29
CA GLY A 49 -6.48 -13.18 2.68
C GLY A 49 -5.37 -13.12 3.72
N TYR A 50 -4.12 -12.83 3.33
CA TYR A 50 -3.04 -12.64 4.27
C TYR A 50 -3.18 -11.29 5.01
N ARG A 51 -3.00 -11.30 6.33
CA ARG A 51 -2.96 -10.11 7.20
C ARG A 51 -1.88 -10.30 8.25
N GLY A 52 -1.00 -9.31 8.41
CA GLY A 52 -0.07 -9.24 9.53
C GLY A 52 -0.82 -9.05 10.86
N ASN A 53 -0.24 -9.51 11.97
CA ASN A 53 -0.87 -9.47 13.29
C ASN A 53 -1.23 -8.04 13.73
N GLU A 54 -0.42 -7.04 13.36
CA GLU A 54 -0.65 -5.62 13.66
C GLU A 54 -1.80 -4.99 12.86
N ALA A 55 -2.05 -5.48 11.65
CA ALA A 55 -3.19 -5.03 10.86
C ALA A 55 -4.53 -5.49 11.45
N ARG A 56 -4.54 -6.63 12.16
CA ARG A 56 -5.74 -7.18 12.83
C ARG A 56 -6.22 -6.32 13.98
N THR A 57 -5.30 -5.69 14.71
CA THR A 57 -5.63 -4.79 15.83
C THR A 57 -6.10 -3.41 15.37
N ARG A 58 -5.61 -2.90 14.23
CA ARG A 58 -5.94 -1.54 13.75
C ARG A 58 -7.23 -1.45 12.93
N ALA A 59 -7.60 -2.52 12.21
CA ALA A 59 -8.80 -2.57 11.38
C ALA A 59 -9.44 -3.97 11.40
N PRO A 60 -10.17 -4.35 12.45
CA PRO A 60 -10.69 -5.71 12.63
C PRO A 60 -11.53 -6.20 11.43
N ASP A 61 -12.28 -5.31 10.77
CA ASP A 61 -13.21 -5.66 9.69
C ASP A 61 -12.56 -5.86 8.30
N GLY A 62 -11.26 -5.59 8.17
CA GLY A 62 -10.56 -5.72 6.89
C GLY A 62 -10.40 -7.17 6.44
N GLN A 63 -10.86 -7.54 5.25
CA GLN A 63 -10.69 -8.92 4.75
C GLN A 63 -9.30 -9.21 4.15
N GLY A 64 -8.37 -8.25 4.17
CA GLY A 64 -7.03 -8.42 3.61
C GLY A 64 -7.01 -8.60 2.08
N LEU A 65 -8.05 -8.10 1.38
CA LEU A 65 -8.20 -8.28 -0.07
C LEU A 65 -7.59 -7.15 -0.91
N GLY A 66 -7.36 -5.98 -0.31
CA GLY A 66 -6.98 -4.77 -1.06
C GLY A 66 -5.73 -4.94 -1.92
N LEU A 67 -4.61 -5.37 -1.31
CA LEU A 67 -3.36 -5.59 -2.05
C LEU A 67 -3.46 -6.74 -3.05
N HIS A 68 -4.18 -7.82 -2.72
CA HIS A 68 -4.38 -8.92 -3.66
C HIS A 68 -5.16 -8.45 -4.90
N ILE A 69 -6.22 -7.66 -4.73
CA ILE A 69 -6.98 -7.09 -5.84
C ILE A 69 -6.10 -6.16 -6.67
N ALA A 70 -5.33 -5.28 -6.04
CA ALA A 70 -4.41 -4.38 -6.73
C ALA A 70 -3.35 -5.15 -7.55
N PHE A 71 -2.77 -6.20 -6.97
CA PHE A 71 -1.83 -7.08 -7.65
C PHE A 71 -2.46 -7.73 -8.88
N ARG A 72 -3.65 -8.32 -8.74
CA ARG A 72 -4.37 -8.94 -9.86
C ARG A 72 -4.76 -7.92 -10.94
N ALA A 73 -5.18 -6.72 -10.54
CA ALA A 73 -5.51 -5.66 -11.47
C ALA A 73 -4.28 -5.19 -12.26
N ALA A 74 -3.12 -5.04 -11.60
CA ALA A 74 -1.87 -4.69 -12.25
C ALA A 74 -1.48 -5.74 -13.29
N GLU A 75 -1.48 -7.02 -12.92
CA GLU A 75 -1.17 -8.14 -13.82
C GLU A 75 -2.10 -8.16 -15.05
N LEU A 76 -3.40 -7.97 -14.86
CA LEU A 76 -4.40 -7.96 -15.95
C LEU A 76 -4.17 -6.81 -16.95
N HIS A 77 -3.66 -5.67 -16.49
CA HIS A 77 -3.39 -4.51 -17.34
C HIS A 77 -1.96 -4.47 -17.88
N GLY A 78 -1.16 -5.54 -17.68
CA GLY A 78 0.23 -5.58 -18.14
C GLY A 78 1.18 -4.71 -17.31
N TYR A 79 0.82 -4.40 -16.07
CA TYR A 79 1.69 -3.73 -15.12
C TYR A 79 2.36 -4.74 -14.19
N SER A 80 3.57 -4.44 -13.74
CA SER A 80 4.25 -5.08 -12.63
C SER A 80 3.99 -4.30 -11.36
N MET A 81 3.75 -5.00 -10.25
CA MET A 81 3.58 -4.43 -8.93
C MET A 81 4.71 -4.89 -8.01
N LYS A 82 5.36 -3.97 -7.31
CA LYS A 82 6.40 -4.25 -6.32
C LYS A 82 6.02 -3.64 -4.98
N LEU A 83 6.46 -4.29 -3.91
CA LEU A 83 6.25 -3.87 -2.53
C LEU A 83 7.60 -3.68 -1.87
N GLY A 84 7.74 -2.64 -1.06
CA GLY A 84 8.97 -2.34 -0.34
C GLY A 84 8.73 -1.42 0.86
N PRO A 85 9.75 -1.19 1.69
CA PRO A 85 9.66 -0.19 2.75
C PRO A 85 9.56 1.21 2.15
N SER A 86 8.72 2.05 2.76
CA SER A 86 8.61 3.48 2.44
C SER A 86 9.77 4.27 3.04
N GLU A 87 10.15 5.37 2.37
CA GLU A 87 11.11 6.36 2.92
C GLU A 87 10.59 7.06 4.19
N HIS A 88 9.28 6.96 4.46
CA HIS A 88 8.62 7.49 5.64
C HIS A 88 8.31 6.42 6.70
N GLY A 89 8.81 5.19 6.53
CA GLY A 89 8.70 4.12 7.51
C GLY A 89 7.57 3.12 7.28
N GLY A 90 6.54 3.46 6.48
CA GLY A 90 5.43 2.57 6.14
C GLY A 90 5.70 1.63 4.97
N LEU A 91 4.69 1.41 4.12
CA LEU A 91 4.79 0.60 2.91
C LEU A 91 4.86 1.49 1.66
N GLU A 92 5.64 1.03 0.68
CA GLU A 92 5.61 1.53 -0.67
C GLU A 92 5.11 0.47 -1.63
N VAL A 93 4.16 0.86 -2.48
CA VAL A 93 3.66 0.06 -3.61
C VAL A 93 4.03 0.76 -4.91
N MET A 94 4.76 0.09 -5.79
CA MET A 94 5.20 0.62 -7.07
C MET A 94 4.59 -0.16 -8.23
N PHE A 95 3.98 0.55 -9.18
CA PHE A 95 3.45 0.02 -10.43
C PHE A 95 4.27 0.51 -11.62
N GLU A 96 4.67 -0.40 -12.52
CA GLU A 96 5.43 -0.08 -13.74
C GLU A 96 4.94 -0.95 -14.91
N ILE A 97 4.97 -0.43 -16.14
CA ILE A 97 4.67 -1.22 -17.35
C ILE A 97 5.61 -2.43 -17.49
N LYS A 98 5.04 -3.62 -17.70
CA LYS A 98 5.77 -4.77 -18.21
C LYS A 98 5.99 -4.53 -19.71
N ARG A 99 7.24 -4.46 -20.13
CA ARG A 99 7.57 -4.42 -21.56
C ARG A 99 7.27 -5.75 -22.23
#